data_AF-A0A962VCT2-F1
#
_entry.id   AF-A0A962VCT2-F1
#
_cell.length_a   1.000
_cell.length_b   1.000
_cell.length_c   1.000
_cell.angle_alpha   90.00
_cell.angle_beta   90.00
_cell.angle_gamma   90.00
#
_symmetry.space_group_name_H-M   'P 1'
#
loop_
_entity.id
_entity.type
_entity.pdbx_description
1 polymer ?
#
loop_
_entity_poly.entity_id
_entity_poly.type
_entity_poly.pdbx_seq_one_letter_code
_entity_poly.pdbx_strand_id
1 'polypeptide(L)' 'MVKHLISIDNTGETFHCAEDVNILAAMEKSLCYGIPVGCRNGGCGACK' A
#
# COMPACT_ATOMS: atom_id res chain seq x y z
N MET A 1 -0.89 -19.07 -2.94
CA MET A 1 -1.29 -17.69 -2.64
C MET A 1 -0.87 -16.81 -3.80
N VAL A 2 -1.82 -16.12 -4.44
CA VAL A 2 -1.54 -15.17 -5.52
C VAL A 2 -0.95 -13.91 -4.90
N LYS A 3 0.06 -13.34 -5.57
CA LYS A 3 0.67 -12.06 -5.20
C LYS A 3 0.67 -11.14 -6.41
N HIS A 4 0.35 -9.89 -6.17
CA HIS A 4 0.43 -8.81 -7.15
C HIS A 4 1.72 -8.03 -6.93
N LEU A 5 2.33 -7.56 -8.02
CA LEU A 5 3.38 -6.54 -7.98
C LEU A 5 2.69 -5.18 -8.10
N ILE A 6 2.77 -4.38 -7.05
CA ILE A 6 2.20 -3.04 -6.99
C ILE A 6 3.31 -2.04 -7.31
N SER A 7 2.98 -1.01 -8.09
CA SER A 7 3.88 0.10 -8.43
C SER A 7 3.26 1.42 -7.98
N ILE A 8 4.08 2.33 -7.44
CA ILE A 8 3.67 3.69 -7.08
C ILE A 8 4.33 4.65 -8.07
N ASP A 9 3.53 5.24 -8.97
CA ASP A 9 4.04 6.08 -10.07
C ASP A 9 4.87 7.27 -9.58
N ASN A 10 4.46 7.88 -8.47
CA ASN A 10 5.04 9.12 -7.95
C ASN A 10 6.48 8.93 -7.44
N THR A 11 6.79 7.75 -6.90
CA THR A 11 8.08 7.43 -6.28
C THR A 11 8.87 6.40 -7.09
N GLY A 12 8.22 5.69 -8.02
CA GLY A 12 8.79 4.55 -8.74
C GLY A 12 8.99 3.31 -7.87
N GLU A 13 8.54 3.34 -6.60
CA GLU A 13 8.66 2.21 -5.70
C GLU A 13 7.74 1.06 -6.12
N THR A 14 8.17 -0.16 -5.82
CA THR A 14 7.38 -1.36 -6.08
C THR A 14 7.40 -2.29 -4.88
N PHE A 15 6.30 -2.99 -4.65
CA PHE A 15 6.20 -3.98 -3.57
C PHE A 15 5.23 -5.11 -3.92
N HIS A 16 5.40 -6.25 -3.27
CA HIS A 16 4.48 -7.38 -3.43
C HIS A 16 3.33 -7.31 -2.42
N CYS A 17 2.11 -7.51 -2.90
CA CYS A 17 0.92 -7.61 -2.07
C CYS A 17 0.23 -8.96 -2.32
N ALA A 18 -0.03 -9.72 -1.26
CA ALA A 18 -0.92 -10.88 -1.36
C ALA A 18 -2.37 -10.41 -1.54
N GLU A 19 -3.17 -11.19 -2.26
CA GLU A 19 -4.56 -10.86 -2.60
C GLU A 19 -5.47 -10.69 -1.36
N ASP A 20 -5.16 -11.39 -0.27
CA ASP A 20 -5.88 -11.37 1.01
C ASP A 20 -5.36 -10.32 2.01
N VAL A 21 -4.39 -9.48 1.61
CA VAL A 21 -3.76 -8.48 2.48
C VAL A 21 -4.19 -7.08 2.07
N ASN A 22 -4.52 -6.24 3.06
CA ASN A 22 -4.76 -4.82 2.81
C ASN A 22 -3.52 -4.14 2.22
N ILE A 23 -3.69 -3.43 1.11
CA ILE A 23 -2.58 -2.86 0.33
C ILE A 23 -1.71 -1.88 1.13
N LEU A 24 -2.30 -1.06 2.01
CA LEU A 24 -1.55 -0.11 2.84
C LEU A 24 -0.69 -0.85 3.88
N ALA A 25 -1.22 -1.93 4.45
CA ALA A 25 -0.46 -2.76 5.39
C ALA A 25 0.68 -3.53 4.70
N ALA A 26 0.48 -3.99 3.46
CA ALA A 26 1.54 -4.62 2.68
C ALA A 26 2.65 -3.62 2.32
N MET A 27 2.27 -2.39 1.95
CA MET A 27 3.19 -1.31 1.64
C MET A 27 4.07 -0.95 2.85
N GLU A 28 3.47 -0.70 4.02
CA GLU A 28 4.21 -0.40 5.27
C GLU A 28 5.18 -1.52 5.67
N LYS A 29 4.76 -2.78 5.54
CA LYS A 29 5.61 -3.96 5.82
C LYS A 29 6.76 -4.10 4.83
N SER A 30 6.62 -3.57 3.63
CA SER A 30 7.64 -3.59 2.58
C SER A 30 8.61 -2.42 2.68
N LEU A 31 8.52 -1.62 3.76
CA LEU A 31 9.28 -0.37 3.95
C LEU A 31 9.08 0.62 2.80
N CYS A 32 7.93 0.55 2.14
CA CYS A 32 7.50 1.47 1.11
C CYS A 32 6.54 2.49 1.75
N TYR A 33 6.71 3.78 1.43
CA TYR A 33 5.97 4.86 2.10
C TYR A 33 5.46 5.93 1.13
N GLY A 34 5.33 5.60 -0.16
CA GLY A 34 4.86 6.53 -1.20
C GLY A 34 3.41 7.01 -1.03
N ILE A 35 2.59 6.34 -0.22
CA ILE A 35 1.21 6.76 0.13
C ILE A 35 1.13 7.01 1.64
N PRO A 36 0.65 8.18 2.11
CA PRO A 36 0.47 8.43 3.53
C PRO A 36 -0.68 7.60 4.12
N VAL A 37 -0.46 7.00 5.28
CA VAL A 37 -1.47 6.17 5.97
C VAL A 37 -2.20 6.99 7.04
N GLY A 38 -3.51 7.08 6.90
CA GLY A 38 -4.39 7.81 7.83
C GLY A 38 -5.17 6.90 8.80
N CYS A 39 -6.45 7.21 9.01
CA CYS A 39 -7.34 6.60 10.02
C CYS A 39 -7.62 5.09 9.88
N ARG A 40 -7.11 4.43 8.83
CA ARG A 40 -7.33 3.00 8.50
C ARG A 40 -8.78 2.55 8.31
N ASN A 41 -9.76 3.43 8.48
CA ASN A 41 -11.20 3.16 8.40
C ASN A 41 -11.91 4.08 7.38
N GLY A 42 -11.16 4.70 6.46
CA GLY A 42 -11.71 5.45 5.32
C GLY A 42 -12.20 6.89 5.60
N GLY A 43 -12.36 7.31 6.84
CA GLY A 43 -12.96 8.62 7.18
C GLY A 43 -12.11 9.87 6.88
N CYS A 44 -10.77 9.78 6.81
CA CYS A 44 -9.90 10.94 6.69
C CYS A 44 -9.45 11.30 5.26
N GLY A 45 -9.62 10.40 4.29
CA GLY A 45 -9.19 10.62 2.89
C GLY A 45 -7.67 10.71 2.63
N ALA A 46 -6.81 10.60 3.64
CA ALA A 46 -5.36 10.74 3.49
C ALA A 46 -4.70 9.76 2.51
N CYS A 47 -5.17 8.52 2.44
CA CYS A 47 -4.59 7.43 1.65
C CYS A 47 -5.33 7.21 0.30
N LYS A 48 -5.86 8.28 -0.29
CA LYS A 48 -6.60 8.24 -1.55
C LYS A 48 -5.66 8.19 -2.76
#